data_AF-A0A382S6Y3-F1
#
_entry.id   AF-A0A382S6Y3-F1
#
_cell.length_a   1.000
_cell.length_b   1.000
_cell.length_c   1.000
_cell.angle_alpha   90.00
_cell.angle_beta   90.00
_cell.angle_gamma   90.00
#
_symmetry.space_group_name_H-M   'P 1'
#
loop_
_entity.id
_entity.type
_entity.pdbx_description
1 polymer ?
#
loop_
_entity_poly.entity_id
_entity_poly.type
_entity_poly.pdbx_seq_one_letter_code
_entity_poly.pdbx_strand_id
1 'polypeptide(L)'
;MVGIGTGAQQAIEDSISSLGAKTVSVFPGQKKKRGITGSWVALWLNDAEALSKDSEIAWRVSPEMQGNKQVKFGDKNANFSIVGVQPNFFSVNSFILTKGNLFSENDNFSRIRVAVLGNAVAEELKIPEEMLLNKEIQIGGISFKVIGLLGEKGSGG
;
A
#
# COMPACT_ATOMS: atom_id res chain seq x y z
N MET A 1 4.01 -0.68 43.91
CA MET A 1 4.81 -0.99 42.69
C MET A 1 3.87 -1.54 41.64
N VAL A 2 3.18 -0.66 40.91
CA VAL A 2 2.30 -0.98 39.79
C VAL A 2 2.62 0.08 38.76
N GLY A 3 3.13 -0.29 37.59
CA GLY A 3 3.43 0.72 36.56
C GLY A 3 4.43 0.34 35.48
N ILE A 4 5.19 -0.76 35.62
CA ILE A 4 6.17 -1.16 34.59
C ILE A 4 5.66 -2.31 33.71
N GLY A 5 4.73 -3.14 34.21
CA GLY A 5 4.17 -4.27 33.43
C GLY A 5 3.07 -3.88 32.45
N THR A 6 2.23 -2.90 32.79
CA THR A 6 1.08 -2.49 31.98
C THR A 6 1.49 -1.77 30.69
N GLY A 7 2.53 -0.94 30.72
CA GLY A 7 3.01 -0.25 29.52
C GLY A 7 3.60 -1.19 28.46
N ALA A 8 4.33 -2.23 28.87
CA ALA A 8 4.84 -3.25 27.96
C ALA A 8 3.72 -4.12 27.39
N GLN A 9 2.73 -4.49 28.22
CA GLN A 9 1.56 -5.23 27.76
C GLN A 9 0.75 -4.42 26.76
N GLN A 10 0.57 -3.12 26.99
CA GLN A 10 -0.16 -2.21 26.11
C GLN A 10 0.60 -1.96 24.80
N ALA A 11 1.94 -1.87 24.82
CA ALA A 11 2.74 -1.79 23.60
C ALA A 11 2.68 -3.08 22.76
N ILE A 12 2.60 -4.25 23.39
CA ILE A 12 2.39 -5.54 22.71
C ILE A 12 0.96 -5.62 22.15
N GLU A 13 -0.04 -5.19 22.92
CA GLU A 13 -1.45 -5.11 22.51
C GLU A 13 -1.62 -4.13 21.33
N ASP A 14 -0.93 -2.99 21.35
CA ASP A 14 -0.93 -2.00 20.27
C ASP A 14 -0.19 -2.52 19.02
N SER A 15 0.89 -3.27 19.21
CA SER A 15 1.59 -3.95 18.11
C SER A 15 0.72 -5.04 17.49
N ILE A 16 -0.02 -5.80 18.31
CA ILE A 16 -0.96 -6.85 17.86
C ILE A 16 -2.22 -6.25 17.23
N SER A 17 -2.72 -5.12 17.76
CA SER A 17 -3.92 -4.44 17.23
C SER A 17 -3.62 -3.70 15.93
N SER A 18 -2.40 -3.13 15.77
CA SER A 18 -1.95 -2.48 14.54
C SER A 18 -1.75 -3.46 13.37
N LEU A 19 -1.55 -4.75 13.66
CA LEU A 19 -1.56 -5.84 12.69
C LEU A 19 -2.97 -6.22 12.22
N GLY A 20 -4.01 -5.72 12.90
CA GLY A 20 -5.40 -5.98 12.55
C GLY A 20 -5.74 -7.46 12.69
N ALA A 21 -6.33 -7.85 13.82
CA ALA A 21 -6.69 -9.22 14.18
C ALA A 21 -7.65 -9.96 13.21
N LYS A 22 -7.87 -9.46 11.98
CA LYS A 22 -8.71 -10.04 10.91
C LYS A 22 -8.13 -9.87 9.50
N THR A 23 -6.84 -9.58 9.32
CA THR A 23 -6.22 -9.46 7.98
C THR A 23 -5.50 -10.75 7.60
N VAL A 24 -5.83 -11.30 6.44
CA VAL A 24 -5.15 -12.48 5.86
C VAL A 24 -4.48 -12.05 4.56
N SER A 25 -3.14 -12.05 4.53
CA SER A 25 -2.36 -11.73 3.34
C SER A 25 -2.07 -13.01 2.55
N VAL A 26 -2.42 -13.01 1.26
CA VAL A 26 -2.20 -14.15 0.36
C VAL A 26 -1.10 -13.79 -0.62
N PHE A 27 0.00 -14.54 -0.60
CA PHE A 27 1.11 -14.36 -1.52
C PHE A 27 1.14 -15.49 -2.56
N PRO A 28 1.53 -15.20 -3.82
CA PRO A 28 1.70 -16.23 -4.82
C PRO A 28 2.74 -17.25 -4.37
N GLY A 29 2.36 -18.53 -4.33
CA GLY A 29 3.26 -19.61 -3.95
C GLY A 29 4.36 -19.83 -4.99
N GLN A 30 5.61 -19.93 -4.54
CA GLN A 30 6.73 -20.36 -5.38
C GLN A 30 6.81 -21.89 -5.37
N LYS A 31 6.47 -22.55 -6.48
CA LYS A 31 6.70 -24.01 -6.62
C LYS A 31 8.21 -24.24 -6.76
N LYS A 32 8.91 -24.49 -5.65
CA LYS A 32 10.31 -24.91 -5.65
C LYS A 32 10.35 -26.43 -5.85
N LYS A 33 10.80 -26.91 -7.01
CA LYS A 33 11.05 -28.34 -7.24
C LYS A 33 12.52 -28.55 -7.60
N ARG A 34 13.25 -29.26 -6.73
CA ARG A 34 14.67 -29.67 -6.92
C ARG A 34 15.62 -28.54 -7.33
N GLY A 35 15.57 -27.40 -6.63
CA GLY A 35 16.51 -26.29 -6.85
C GLY A 35 16.24 -25.42 -8.08
N ILE A 36 15.23 -25.77 -8.89
CA ILE A 36 14.76 -24.99 -10.03
C ILE A 36 13.59 -24.14 -9.54
N THR A 37 13.70 -22.82 -9.65
CA THR A 37 12.56 -21.92 -9.43
C THR A 37 11.54 -22.21 -10.52
N GLY A 38 10.47 -22.94 -10.16
CA GLY A 38 9.33 -23.16 -11.05
C GLY A 38 8.58 -21.87 -11.32
N SER A 39 7.81 -21.86 -12.41
CA SER A 39 6.93 -20.75 -12.79
C SER A 39 6.08 -20.30 -11.60
N TRP A 40 6.03 -18.99 -11.38
CA TRP A 40 5.17 -18.37 -10.38
C TRP A 40 3.71 -18.77 -10.62
N VAL A 41 2.98 -19.16 -9.57
CA VAL A 41 1.52 -19.22 -9.63
C VAL A 41 1.05 -17.78 -9.49
N ALA A 42 0.77 -17.12 -10.62
CA ALA A 42 0.26 -15.77 -10.61
C ALA A 42 -1.15 -15.75 -9.99
N LEU A 43 -1.37 -14.83 -9.05
CA LEU A 43 -2.70 -14.50 -8.57
C LEU A 43 -3.38 -13.61 -9.61
N TRP A 44 -4.59 -13.97 -10.00
CA TRP A 44 -5.36 -13.19 -10.97
C TRP A 44 -6.41 -12.33 -10.26
N LEU A 45 -6.81 -11.24 -10.93
CA LEU A 45 -7.87 -10.39 -10.42
C LEU A 45 -9.20 -11.15 -10.25
N ASN A 46 -9.43 -12.17 -11.09
CA ASN A 46 -10.60 -13.05 -10.99
C ASN A 46 -10.63 -13.85 -9.68
N ASP A 47 -9.46 -14.22 -9.13
CA ASP A 47 -9.38 -14.94 -7.85
C ASP A 47 -9.84 -14.01 -6.71
N ALA A 48 -9.45 -12.74 -6.76
CA ALA A 48 -9.90 -11.73 -5.81
C ALA A 48 -11.41 -11.46 -5.93
N GLU A 49 -11.95 -11.42 -7.15
CA GLU A 49 -13.39 -11.22 -7.39
C GLU A 49 -14.21 -12.42 -6.89
N ALA A 50 -13.71 -13.64 -7.07
CA ALA A 50 -14.35 -14.86 -6.56
C ALA A 50 -14.42 -14.86 -5.03
N LEU A 51 -13.34 -14.47 -4.35
CA LEU A 51 -13.31 -14.33 -2.89
C LEU A 51 -14.25 -13.23 -2.38
N SER A 52 -14.45 -12.16 -3.15
CA SER A 52 -15.37 -11.08 -2.78
C SER A 52 -16.85 -11.42 -2.99
N LYS A 53 -17.16 -12.43 -3.81
CA LYS A 53 -18.54 -12.90 -4.07
C LYS A 53 -19.00 -13.97 -3.08
N ASP A 54 -18.09 -14.52 -2.29
CA ASP A 54 -18.43 -15.47 -1.25
C ASP A 54 -19.28 -14.79 -0.17
N SER A 55 -20.50 -15.28 0.00
CA SER A 55 -21.52 -14.71 0.88
C SER A 55 -21.49 -15.25 2.30
N GLU A 56 -20.73 -16.33 2.57
CA GLU A 56 -20.64 -16.91 3.92
C GLU A 56 -19.78 -16.05 4.86
N ILE A 57 -18.79 -15.33 4.30
CA ILE A 57 -17.92 -14.45 5.04
C ILE A 57 -17.74 -13.16 4.24
N ALA A 58 -18.12 -12.02 4.82
CA ALA A 58 -17.94 -10.71 4.20
C ALA A 58 -16.46 -10.28 4.18
N TRP A 59 -15.65 -10.93 3.34
CA TRP A 59 -14.25 -10.59 3.14
C TRP A 59 -14.14 -9.25 2.43
N ARG A 60 -13.40 -8.30 3.02
CA ARG A 60 -12.89 -7.15 2.28
C ARG A 60 -11.62 -7.56 1.56
N VAL A 61 -11.76 -7.98 0.31
CA VAL A 61 -10.62 -8.36 -0.52
C VAL A 61 -9.99 -7.12 -1.13
N SER A 62 -8.67 -6.98 -0.99
CA SER A 62 -7.90 -5.93 -1.64
C SER A 62 -6.75 -6.57 -2.40
N PRO A 63 -6.86 -6.77 -3.74
CA PRO A 63 -5.72 -7.21 -4.52
C PRO A 63 -4.66 -6.11 -4.52
N GLU A 64 -3.41 -6.53 -4.31
CA GLU A 64 -2.25 -5.65 -4.34
C GLU A 64 -1.20 -6.17 -5.32
N MET A 65 -0.57 -5.25 -6.04
CA MET A 65 0.55 -5.56 -6.92
C MET A 65 1.74 -4.69 -6.53
N GLN A 66 2.78 -5.32 -5.98
CA GLN A 66 4.00 -4.64 -5.59
C GLN A 66 5.07 -4.72 -6.68
N GLY A 67 5.79 -3.62 -6.89
CA GLY A 67 6.93 -3.58 -7.78
C GLY A 67 7.83 -2.38 -7.51
N ASN A 68 9.13 -2.54 -7.70
CA ASN A 68 10.05 -1.42 -7.64
C ASN A 68 10.10 -0.69 -8.99
N LYS A 69 9.90 0.63 -8.98
CA LYS A 69 10.15 1.49 -10.15
C LYS A 69 10.82 2.78 -9.73
N GLN A 70 11.50 3.38 -10.71
CA GLN A 70 12.02 4.72 -10.61
C GLN A 70 10.87 5.73 -10.67
N VAL A 71 10.82 6.61 -9.67
CA VAL A 71 9.92 7.76 -9.61
C VAL A 71 10.75 9.01 -9.92
N LYS A 72 10.27 9.81 -10.86
CA LYS A 72 10.91 11.04 -11.32
C LYS A 72 9.96 12.22 -11.15
N PHE A 73 10.49 13.33 -10.64
CA PHE A 73 9.81 14.61 -10.54
C PHE A 73 10.80 15.74 -10.88
N GLY A 74 10.54 16.44 -11.99
CA GLY A 74 11.48 17.42 -12.54
C GLY A 74 12.85 16.78 -12.82
N ASP A 75 13.91 17.37 -12.26
CA ASP A 75 15.29 16.89 -12.39
C ASP A 75 15.67 15.79 -11.38
N LYS A 76 14.78 15.46 -10.44
CA LYS A 76 15.06 14.51 -9.37
C LYS A 76 14.43 13.16 -9.66
N ASN A 77 15.17 12.09 -9.36
CA ASN A 77 14.67 10.73 -9.47
C ASN A 77 15.19 9.87 -8.33
N ALA A 78 14.38 8.92 -7.90
CA ALA A 78 14.75 7.92 -6.90
C ALA A 78 13.94 6.64 -7.16
N ASN A 79 14.42 5.50 -6.64
CA ASN A 79 13.77 4.21 -6.84
C ASN A 79 12.93 3.87 -5.61
N PHE A 80 11.63 3.63 -5.81
CA PHE A 80 10.70 3.33 -4.72
C PHE A 80 9.94 2.03 -4.97
N SER A 81 9.51 1.41 -3.88
CA SER A 81 8.53 0.35 -3.92
C SER A 81 7.15 0.95 -4.14
N ILE A 82 6.50 0.55 -5.23
CA ILE A 82 5.16 0.97 -5.59
C ILE A 82 4.22 -0.20 -5.37
N VAL A 83 3.08 0.10 -4.77
CA VAL A 83 2.01 -0.86 -4.57
C VAL A 83 0.79 -0.34 -5.31
N GLY A 84 0.35 -1.09 -6.32
CA GLY A 84 -0.94 -0.90 -6.96
C GLY A 84 -2.00 -1.54 -6.08
N VAL A 85 -2.94 -0.73 -5.57
CA VAL A 85 -3.97 -1.17 -4.63
C VAL A 85 -5.34 -0.69 -5.07
N GLN A 86 -6.40 -1.36 -4.60
CA GLN A 86 -7.77 -0.87 -4.71
C GLN A 86 -8.10 0.12 -3.59
N PRO A 87 -9.16 0.95 -3.73
CA PRO A 87 -9.59 1.91 -2.71
C PRO A 87 -9.79 1.29 -1.32
N ASN A 88 -10.26 0.04 -1.28
CA ASN A 88 -10.51 -0.70 -0.04
C ASN A 88 -9.27 -0.91 0.82
N PHE A 89 -8.07 -0.83 0.23
CA PHE A 89 -6.80 -1.01 0.93
C PHE A 89 -6.60 -0.02 2.09
N PHE A 90 -7.01 1.24 1.90
CA PHE A 90 -6.81 2.28 2.92
C PHE A 90 -7.69 2.05 4.15
N SER A 91 -8.90 1.54 3.95
CA SER A 91 -9.81 1.19 5.04
C SER A 91 -9.38 -0.05 5.81
N VAL A 92 -8.66 -0.97 5.16
CA VAL A 92 -8.15 -2.20 5.80
C VAL A 92 -6.86 -1.93 6.58
N ASN A 93 -5.96 -1.11 6.04
CA ASN A 93 -4.65 -0.85 6.64
C ASN A 93 -4.57 0.37 7.56
N SER A 94 -5.72 1.02 7.83
CA SER A 94 -5.86 2.17 8.73
C SER A 94 -4.82 3.28 8.47
N PHE A 95 -4.58 3.60 7.19
CA PHE A 95 -3.64 4.66 6.83
C PHE A 95 -4.20 6.04 7.17
N ILE A 96 -3.37 6.88 7.79
CA ILE A 96 -3.71 8.26 8.11
C ILE A 96 -3.32 9.14 6.91
N LEU A 97 -4.30 9.85 6.36
CA LEU A 97 -4.08 10.82 5.30
C LEU A 97 -3.65 12.15 5.91
N THR A 98 -2.48 12.66 5.50
CA THR A 98 -1.97 13.96 5.96
C THR A 98 -2.57 15.09 5.15
N LYS A 99 -2.56 14.98 3.81
CA LYS A 99 -3.03 16.02 2.89
C LYS A 99 -3.63 15.40 1.62
N GLY A 100 -4.64 16.05 1.03
CA GLY A 100 -5.26 15.64 -0.23
C GLY A 100 -6.39 14.62 -0.05
N ASN A 101 -6.56 13.73 -1.04
CA ASN A 101 -7.63 12.75 -1.11
C ASN A 101 -7.07 11.34 -1.34
N LEU A 102 -7.81 10.32 -0.89
CA LEU A 102 -7.59 8.91 -1.22
C LEU A 102 -8.27 8.54 -2.55
N PHE A 103 -7.88 7.41 -3.14
CA PHE A 103 -8.53 6.88 -4.33
C PHE A 103 -10.00 6.56 -4.04
N SER A 104 -10.90 6.92 -4.95
CA SER A 104 -12.30 6.52 -4.93
C SER A 104 -12.55 5.31 -5.83
N GLU A 105 -13.65 4.59 -5.61
CA GLU A 105 -14.08 3.53 -6.54
C GLU A 105 -14.29 4.07 -7.96
N ASN A 106 -14.76 5.32 -8.08
CA ASN A 106 -14.96 5.96 -9.38
C ASN A 106 -13.63 6.19 -10.14
N ASP A 107 -12.53 6.44 -9.41
CA ASP A 107 -11.20 6.58 -10.00
C ASP A 107 -10.68 5.24 -10.51
N ASN A 108 -10.97 4.16 -9.77
CA ASN A 108 -10.64 2.79 -10.16
C ASN A 108 -11.43 2.36 -11.41
N PHE A 109 -12.75 2.61 -11.46
CA PHE A 109 -13.59 2.34 -12.63
C PHE A 109 -13.15 3.14 -13.86
N SER A 110 -12.84 4.43 -13.67
CA SER A 110 -12.40 5.33 -14.74
C SER A 110 -10.94 5.12 -15.15
N ARG A 111 -10.22 4.19 -14.49
CA ARG A 111 -8.79 3.88 -14.70
C ARG A 111 -7.91 5.13 -14.73
N ILE A 112 -8.21 6.09 -13.85
CA ILE A 112 -7.47 7.35 -13.79
C ILE A 112 -6.08 7.05 -13.21
N ARG A 113 -5.05 7.62 -13.83
CA ARG A 113 -3.66 7.47 -13.38
C ARG A 113 -3.39 8.44 -12.23
N VAL A 114 -3.79 8.04 -11.03
CA VAL A 114 -3.54 8.78 -9.80
C VAL A 114 -2.58 8.04 -8.88
N ALA A 115 -1.85 8.80 -8.06
CA ALA A 115 -0.92 8.27 -7.07
C ALA A 115 -1.14 8.96 -5.72
N VAL A 116 -0.92 8.19 -4.66
CA VAL A 116 -0.86 8.66 -3.28
C VAL A 116 0.56 8.36 -2.79
N LEU A 117 1.23 9.36 -2.22
CA LEU A 117 2.63 9.26 -1.81
C LEU A 117 2.76 9.15 -0.29
N GLY A 118 3.71 8.35 0.17
CA GLY A 118 4.12 8.37 1.57
C GLY A 118 5.12 9.51 1.85
N ASN A 119 5.25 9.89 3.13
CA ASN A 119 6.16 10.96 3.55
C ASN A 119 7.62 10.74 3.07
N ALA A 120 8.11 9.49 3.13
CA ALA A 120 9.47 9.14 2.71
C ALA A 120 9.78 9.51 1.25
N VAL A 121 8.77 9.60 0.37
CA VAL A 121 8.98 10.01 -1.03
C VAL A 121 9.34 11.49 -1.11
N ALA A 122 8.72 12.34 -0.29
CA ALA A 122 9.02 13.76 -0.24
C ALA A 122 10.44 14.00 0.30
N GLU A 123 10.82 13.28 1.36
CA GLU A 123 12.15 13.35 1.97
C GLU A 123 13.26 12.92 1.00
N GLU A 124 13.10 11.77 0.34
CA GLU A 124 14.12 11.21 -0.54
C GLU A 124 14.26 12.03 -1.85
N LEU A 125 13.16 12.55 -2.38
CA LEU A 125 13.23 13.52 -3.47
C LEU A 125 13.73 14.90 -2.98
N LYS A 126 13.86 15.14 -1.67
CA LYS A 126 14.23 16.44 -1.09
C LYS A 126 13.32 17.56 -1.59
N ILE A 127 12.02 17.32 -1.63
CA ILE A 127 11.00 18.27 -2.10
C ILE A 127 9.99 18.44 -0.97
N PRO A 128 9.55 19.66 -0.65
CA PRO A 128 8.48 19.85 0.31
C PRO A 128 7.22 19.11 -0.17
N GLU A 129 6.60 18.38 0.74
CA GLU A 129 5.42 17.56 0.50
C GLU A 129 4.29 18.34 -0.22
N GLU A 130 4.12 19.62 0.12
CA GLU A 130 3.09 20.51 -0.44
C GLU A 130 3.26 20.77 -1.94
N MET A 131 4.49 20.69 -2.44
CA MET A 131 4.76 20.84 -3.86
C MET A 131 4.46 19.57 -4.65
N LEU A 132 4.27 18.42 -4.01
CA LEU A 132 3.92 17.17 -4.68
C LEU A 132 2.41 17.05 -4.92
N LEU A 133 1.58 17.64 -4.05
CA LEU A 133 0.13 17.56 -4.18
C LEU A 133 -0.36 18.21 -5.48
N ASN A 134 -1.27 17.54 -6.19
CA ASN A 134 -1.83 17.96 -7.48
C ASN A 134 -0.80 18.11 -8.61
N LYS A 135 0.42 17.61 -8.46
CA LYS A 135 1.41 17.58 -9.53
C LYS A 135 1.49 16.22 -10.21
N GLU A 136 2.10 16.21 -11.38
CA GLU A 136 2.38 14.98 -12.11
C GLU A 136 3.78 14.46 -11.74
N ILE A 137 3.84 13.17 -11.41
CA ILE A 137 5.08 12.43 -11.20
C ILE A 137 5.18 11.35 -12.27
N GLN A 138 6.40 11.05 -12.72
CA GLN A 138 6.63 9.91 -13.61
C GLN A 138 7.03 8.70 -12.79
N ILE A 139 6.27 7.61 -12.92
CA ILE A 139 6.58 6.32 -12.32
C ILE A 139 6.86 5.34 -13.45
N GLY A 140 8.10 4.87 -13.55
CA GLY A 140 8.51 3.93 -14.61
C GLY A 140 8.25 4.43 -16.04
N GLY A 141 8.33 5.76 -16.25
CA GLY A 141 8.09 6.41 -17.54
C GLY A 141 6.63 6.75 -17.84
N ILE A 142 5.70 6.49 -16.92
CA ILE A 142 4.28 6.83 -17.06
C ILE A 142 3.94 7.97 -16.10
N SER A 143 3.23 9.00 -16.58
CA SER A 143 2.77 10.10 -15.72
C SER A 143 1.56 9.72 -14.88
N PHE A 144 1.62 10.02 -13.58
CA PHE A 144 0.55 9.88 -12.61
C PHE A 144 0.33 11.21 -11.90
N LYS A 145 -0.92 11.56 -11.63
CA LYS A 145 -1.27 12.74 -10.84
C LYS A 145 -1.29 12.40 -9.35
N VAL A 146 -0.55 13.15 -8.55
CA VAL A 146 -0.55 13.00 -7.09
C VAL A 146 -1.80 13.63 -6.52
N ILE A 147 -2.64 12.85 -5.85
CA ILE A 147 -3.90 13.32 -5.25
C ILE A 147 -3.86 13.37 -3.72
N GLY A 148 -2.91 12.67 -3.09
CA GLY A 148 -2.83 12.55 -1.65
C GLY A 148 -1.45 12.23 -1.13
N LEU A 149 -1.24 12.58 0.15
CA LEU A 149 -0.02 12.37 0.91
C LEU A 149 -0.39 11.66 2.21
N LEU A 150 0.21 10.51 2.44
CA LEU A 150 0.04 9.74 3.66
C LEU A 150 1.01 10.22 4.73
N GLY A 151 0.54 10.20 5.98
CA GLY A 151 1.39 10.42 7.13
C GLY A 151 2.40 9.31 7.31
N GLU A 152 3.40 9.56 8.15
CA GLU A 152 4.33 8.53 8.58
C GLU A 152 3.55 7.41 9.28
N LYS A 153 3.38 6.29 8.60
CA LYS A 153 3.11 5.04 9.28
C LYS A 153 4.45 4.64 9.87
N GLY A 154 4.58 4.80 11.20
CA GLY A 154 5.77 4.43 11.94
C GLY A 154 6.31 3.10 11.41
N SER A 155 7.59 3.10 11.07
CA SER A 155 8.32 1.95 10.51
C SER A 155 8.20 0.74 11.45
N GLY A 156 7.11 -0.02 11.33
CA GLY A 156 7.06 -1.40 11.75
C GLY A 156 7.85 -2.18 10.71
N GLY A 157 9.08 -2.53 11.06
CA GLY A 157 9.93 -3.42 10.26
C GLY A 157 9.35 -4.81 10.09
#